data_AF-A0A7X7KD47-F1
#
_entry.id   AF-A0A7X7KD47-F1
#
_cell.length_a   1.000
_cell.length_b   1.000
_cell.length_c   1.000
_cell.angle_alpha   90.00
_cell.angle_beta   90.00
_cell.angle_gamma   90.00
#
_symmetry.space_group_name_H-M   'P 1'
#
loop_
_entity.id
_entity.type
_entity.pdbx_description
1 polymer ?
#
loop_
_entity_poly.entity_id
_entity_poly.type
_entity_poly.pdbx_seq_one_letter_code
_entity_poly.pdbx_strand_id
1 'polypeptide(L)'
;AAEKYRPPLPASGKEIVLSLNPGPLPEENWDCLLSIAVEVPKAEQASPPQVSVGGKPCRLTSEKKEEKYSVFSYLVPRKALAENKAHEIKIDGAGRPLTVHRLELSFEK
;
A
#
# COMPACT_ATOMS: atom_id res chain seq x y z
N ALA A 1 2.96 30.10 9.73
CA ALA A 1 2.81 28.95 10.64
C ALA A 1 3.62 27.80 10.05
N ALA A 2 4.57 27.23 10.79
CA ALA A 2 5.29 26.05 10.30
C ALA A 2 4.34 24.85 10.36
N GLU A 3 3.84 24.42 9.22
CA GLU A 3 3.08 23.17 9.12
C GLU A 3 4.00 22.04 9.61
N LYS A 4 3.61 21.39 10.71
CA LYS A 4 4.31 20.21 11.23
C LYS A 4 4.12 19.08 10.23
N TYR A 5 4.99 19.02 9.22
CA TYR A 5 5.07 17.91 8.30
C TYR A 5 5.30 16.63 9.10
N ARG A 6 4.31 15.74 9.10
CA ARG A 6 4.48 14.37 9.59
C ARG A 6 4.79 13.51 8.37
N PRO A 7 5.96 12.85 8.31
CA PRO A 7 6.20 11.88 7.26
C PRO A 7 5.08 10.84 7.31
N PRO A 8 4.51 10.46 6.15
CA PRO A 8 3.32 9.61 6.08
C PRO A 8 3.59 8.18 6.59
N LEU A 9 4.85 7.80 6.79
CA LEU A 9 5.30 6.51 7.30
C LEU A 9 6.38 6.68 8.38
N PRO A 10 6.49 5.77 9.36
CA PRO A 10 5.60 4.64 9.57
C PRO A 10 4.20 5.10 10.02
N ALA A 11 3.17 4.40 9.53
CA ALA A 11 1.78 4.65 9.90
C ALA A 11 1.21 3.46 10.65
N SER A 12 0.57 3.70 11.79
CA SER A 12 -0.05 2.65 12.59
C SER A 12 -1.54 2.89 12.74
N GLY A 13 -2.33 1.83 12.63
CA GLY A 13 -3.78 1.90 12.76
C GLY A 13 -4.46 0.59 12.35
N LYS A 14 -5.77 0.49 12.63
CA LYS A 14 -6.61 -0.58 12.07
C LYS A 14 -6.97 -0.31 10.61
N GLU A 15 -7.12 0.98 10.31
CA GLU A 15 -7.34 1.52 8.99
C GLU A 15 -6.30 2.64 8.80
N ILE A 16 -5.56 2.58 7.70
CA ILE A 16 -4.54 3.56 7.35
C ILE A 16 -4.88 4.11 5.98
N VAL A 17 -4.91 5.44 5.88
CA VAL A 17 -5.18 6.16 4.64
C VAL A 17 -3.96 7.00 4.29
N LEU A 18 -3.41 6.75 3.11
CA LEU A 18 -2.22 7.42 2.59
C LEU A 18 -2.56 8.02 1.22
N SER A 19 -1.85 9.06 0.82
CA SER A 19 -1.98 9.64 -0.52
C SER A 19 -0.67 9.49 -1.26
N LEU A 20 -0.70 8.93 -2.47
CA LEU A 20 0.48 8.81 -3.31
C LEU A 20 0.18 9.26 -4.74
N ASN A 21 1.08 10.07 -5.30
CA ASN A 21 1.02 10.47 -6.70
C ASN A 21 2.00 9.59 -7.50
N PRO A 22 1.51 8.71 -8.39
CA PRO A 22 2.34 7.82 -9.18
C PRO A 22 3.11 8.55 -10.30
N GLY A 23 2.85 9.85 -10.50
CA GLY A 23 3.40 10.60 -11.61
C GLY A 23 2.80 10.18 -12.95
N PRO A 24 3.57 10.26 -14.05
CA PRO A 24 3.18 9.73 -15.35
C PRO A 24 2.99 8.21 -15.28
N LEU A 25 1.90 7.71 -15.86
CA LEU A 25 1.66 6.27 -15.93
C LEU A 25 2.29 5.72 -17.21
N PRO A 26 2.94 4.53 -17.16
CA PRO A 26 3.43 3.87 -18.35
C PRO A 26 2.30 3.39 -19.27
N GLU A 27 2.67 2.89 -20.46
CA GLU A 27 1.75 2.39 -21.49
C GLU A 27 0.76 1.33 -20.96
N GLU A 28 -0.39 1.18 -21.62
CA GLU A 28 -1.53 0.38 -21.13
C GLU A 28 -1.24 -1.09 -20.80
N ASN A 29 -0.13 -1.65 -21.27
CA ASN A 29 0.22 -3.06 -21.11
C ASN A 29 1.08 -3.35 -19.87
N TRP A 30 1.37 -2.36 -19.02
CA TRP A 30 2.17 -2.56 -17.81
C TRP A 30 1.27 -2.85 -16.61
N ASP A 31 1.63 -3.87 -15.84
CA ASP A 31 1.03 -4.14 -14.55
C ASP A 31 1.53 -3.15 -13.51
N CYS A 32 0.64 -2.66 -12.65
CA CYS A 32 1.00 -1.80 -11.54
C CYS A 32 0.91 -2.58 -10.23
N LEU A 33 2.05 -2.73 -9.55
CA LEU A 33 2.13 -3.37 -8.25
C LEU A 33 2.30 -2.34 -7.14
N LEU A 34 1.51 -2.51 -6.08
CA LEU A 34 1.64 -1.82 -4.81
C LEU A 34 2.27 -2.76 -3.81
N SER A 35 3.49 -2.46 -3.38
CA SER A 35 4.20 -3.20 -2.34
C SER A 35 4.14 -2.45 -1.02
N ILE A 36 3.69 -3.13 0.04
CA ILE A 36 3.65 -2.60 1.40
C ILE A 36 4.47 -3.48 2.34
N ALA A 37 5.30 -2.86 3.19
CA ALA A 37 5.98 -3.57 4.27
C ALA A 37 5.27 -3.28 5.58
N VAL A 38 4.75 -4.32 6.22
CA VAL A 38 4.00 -4.26 7.47
C VAL A 38 4.84 -4.90 8.57
N GLU A 39 4.93 -4.25 9.73
CA GLU A 39 5.57 -4.82 10.92
C GLU A 39 4.86 -6.11 11.32
N VAL A 40 5.62 -7.20 11.49
CA VAL A 40 5.05 -8.49 11.92
C VAL A 40 4.79 -8.41 13.42
N PRO A 41 3.53 -8.48 13.89
CA PRO A 41 3.30 -8.64 15.31
C PRO A 41 3.93 -9.96 15.77
N LYS A 42 4.63 -9.97 16.91
CA LYS A 42 5.26 -11.18 17.47
C LYS A 42 4.30 -12.36 17.69
N ALA A 43 2.99 -12.12 17.64
CA ALA A 43 1.95 -13.13 17.73
C ALA A 43 1.25 -13.32 16.37
N GLU A 44 1.48 -14.50 15.79
CA GLU A 44 0.74 -15.12 14.70
C GLU A 44 0.75 -14.46 13.31
N GLN A 45 0.64 -15.32 12.30
CA GLN A 45 0.57 -14.96 10.89
C GLN A 45 -0.51 -13.89 10.69
N ALA A 46 -0.08 -12.64 10.50
CA ALA A 46 -0.99 -11.57 10.16
C ALA A 46 -1.62 -11.95 8.81
N SER A 47 -2.94 -12.11 8.80
CA SER A 47 -3.68 -12.22 7.55
C SER A 47 -3.34 -11.00 6.70
N PRO A 48 -3.17 -11.15 5.37
CA PRO A 48 -2.81 -10.03 4.52
C PRO A 48 -3.84 -8.91 4.67
N PRO A 49 -3.41 -7.65 4.81
CA PRO A 49 -4.34 -6.54 4.90
C PRO A 49 -5.15 -6.41 3.60
N GLN A 50 -6.34 -5.83 3.69
CA GLN A 50 -7.10 -5.46 2.51
C GLN A 50 -6.61 -4.10 2.03
N VAL A 51 -6.32 -3.99 0.74
CA VAL A 51 -5.78 -2.76 0.15
C VAL A 51 -6.69 -2.28 -0.97
N SER A 52 -6.91 -0.98 -1.04
CA SER A 52 -7.61 -0.33 -2.16
C SER A 52 -6.92 0.96 -2.55
N VAL A 53 -6.95 1.26 -3.85
CA VAL A 53 -6.41 2.49 -4.44
C VAL A 53 -7.54 3.18 -5.18
N GLY A 54 -7.76 4.48 -4.95
CA GLY A 54 -8.83 5.24 -5.60
C GLY A 54 -10.20 4.59 -5.42
N GLY A 55 -10.46 3.98 -4.26
CA GLY A 55 -11.69 3.25 -3.95
C GLY A 55 -11.85 1.88 -4.64
N LYS A 56 -10.85 1.39 -5.39
CA LYS A 56 -10.90 0.08 -6.03
C LYS A 56 -10.06 -0.94 -5.27
N PRO A 57 -10.59 -2.14 -4.96
CA PRO A 57 -9.84 -3.17 -4.27
C PRO A 57 -8.67 -3.65 -5.13
N CYS A 58 -7.51 -3.80 -4.50
CA CYS A 58 -6.31 -4.37 -5.11
C CYS A 58 -6.25 -5.87 -4.80
N ARG A 59 -5.72 -6.65 -5.74
CA ARG A 59 -5.62 -8.10 -5.59
C ARG A 59 -4.25 -8.45 -5.05
N LEU A 60 -4.16 -9.18 -3.93
CA LEU A 60 -2.89 -9.71 -3.44
C LEU A 60 -2.29 -10.67 -4.48
N THR A 61 -1.03 -10.44 -4.86
CA THR A 61 -0.28 -11.27 -5.80
C THR A 61 0.86 -12.02 -5.13
N SER A 62 1.47 -11.43 -4.10
CA SER A 62 2.61 -12.03 -3.41
C SER A 62 2.65 -11.63 -1.94
N GLU A 63 3.14 -12.54 -1.11
CA GLU A 63 3.47 -12.33 0.29
C GLU A 63 4.88 -12.88 0.54
N LYS A 64 5.76 -12.02 1.06
CA LYS A 64 7.11 -12.40 1.48
C LYS A 64 7.28 -12.06 2.96
N LYS A 65 7.57 -13.08 3.77
CA LYS A 65 7.90 -12.90 5.19
C LYS A 65 9.39 -12.63 5.34
N GLU A 66 9.73 -11.54 6.02
CA GLU A 66 11.08 -11.18 6.42
C GLU A 66 11.17 -11.13 7.95
N GLU A 67 12.39 -11.05 8.50
CA GLU A 67 12.62 -11.17 9.95
C GLU A 67 11.89 -10.10 10.78
N LYS A 68 11.70 -8.90 10.22
CA LYS A 68 11.07 -7.76 10.89
C LYS A 68 9.77 -7.30 10.25
N TYR A 69 9.53 -7.67 9.00
CA TYR A 69 8.40 -7.18 8.21
C TYR A 69 7.81 -8.29 7.35
N SER A 70 6.51 -8.22 7.10
CA SER A 70 5.85 -8.94 6.01
C SER A 70 5.65 -7.96 4.87
N VAL A 71 6.20 -8.30 3.71
CA VAL A 71 6.02 -7.55 2.48
C VAL A 71 4.89 -8.18 1.68
N PHE A 72 3.85 -7.38 1.40
CA PHE A 72 2.71 -7.79 0.60
C PHE A 72 2.69 -6.98 -0.69
N SER A 73 2.54 -7.66 -1.83
CA SER A 73 2.42 -7.02 -3.14
C SER A 73 1.01 -7.22 -3.68
N TYR A 74 0.41 -6.13 -4.16
CA TYR A 74 -0.95 -6.11 -4.67
C TYR A 74 -0.97 -5.57 -6.09
N LEU A 75 -1.68 -6.24 -6.98
CA LEU A 75 -2.00 -5.72 -8.31
C LEU A 75 -3.04 -4.60 -8.18
N VAL A 76 -2.67 -3.41 -8.60
CA VAL A 76 -3.52 -2.23 -8.65
C VAL A 76 -4.28 -2.23 -9.97
N PRO A 77 -5.63 -2.20 -9.96
CA PRO A 77 -6.39 -2.10 -11.19
C PRO A 77 -6.02 -0.82 -11.95
N ARG A 78 -5.68 -0.90 -13.23
CA ARG A 78 -5.34 0.30 -14.04
C ARG A 78 -6.42 1.38 -13.99
N LYS A 79 -7.70 0.98 -13.91
CA LYS A 79 -8.88 1.86 -13.76
C LYS A 79 -8.93 2.61 -12.42
N ALA A 80 -8.07 2.25 -11.46
CA ALA A 80 -7.91 2.95 -10.19
C ALA A 80 -6.87 4.08 -10.28
N LEU A 81 -6.07 4.11 -11.35
CA LEU A 81 -4.97 5.06 -11.52
C LEU A 81 -5.38 6.13 -12.53
N ALA A 82 -5.20 7.39 -12.14
CA ALA A 82 -5.24 8.55 -13.01
C ALA A 82 -3.87 9.24 -13.01
N GLU A 83 -3.40 9.62 -14.20
CA GLU A 83 -2.10 10.28 -14.36
C GLU A 83 -2.05 11.60 -13.58
N ASN A 84 -0.88 11.88 -12.99
CA ASN A 84 -0.57 13.14 -12.32
C ASN A 84 -1.54 13.55 -11.19
N LYS A 85 -2.30 12.59 -10.65
CA LYS A 85 -3.18 12.81 -9.50
C LYS A 85 -2.74 11.97 -8.32
N ALA A 86 -2.81 12.55 -7.14
CA ALA A 86 -2.69 11.78 -5.90
C ALA A 86 -3.88 10.82 -5.78
N HIS A 87 -3.58 9.57 -5.47
CA HIS A 87 -4.57 8.54 -5.19
C HIS A 87 -4.57 8.23 -3.71
N GLU A 88 -5.77 8.09 -3.17
CA GLU A 88 -5.96 7.57 -1.82
C GLU A 88 -5.67 6.07 -1.84
N ILE A 89 -4.79 5.64 -0.95
CA ILE A 89 -4.46 4.25 -0.67
C ILE A 89 -4.97 3.94 0.73
N LYS A 90 -5.95 3.05 0.79
CA LYS A 90 -6.54 2.58 2.04
C LYS A 90 -6.06 1.17 2.33
N ILE A 91 -5.51 0.98 3.52
CA ILE A 91 -4.99 -0.29 4.04
C ILE A 91 -5.78 -0.63 5.29
N ASP A 92 -6.50 -1.74 5.26
CA ASP A 92 -7.32 -2.25 6.36
C ASP A 92 -6.72 -3.54 6.92
N GLY A 93 -6.44 -3.56 8.22
CA GLY A 93 -5.85 -4.70 8.92
C GLY A 93 -6.85 -5.79 9.31
N ALA A 94 -8.01 -5.85 8.65
CA ALA A 94 -9.11 -6.77 8.96
C ALA A 94 -9.49 -6.74 10.45
N GLY A 95 -9.61 -5.53 11.00
CA GLY A 95 -9.92 -5.29 12.42
C GLY A 95 -8.73 -5.34 13.39
N ARG A 96 -7.52 -5.68 12.93
CA ARG A 96 -6.29 -5.67 13.73
C ARG A 96 -5.47 -4.40 13.46
N PRO A 97 -4.85 -3.80 14.47
CA PRO A 97 -3.89 -2.72 14.24
C PRO A 97 -2.66 -3.29 13.54
N LEU A 98 -2.15 -2.56 12.55
CA LEU A 98 -0.90 -2.85 11.86
C LEU A 98 -0.05 -1.58 11.75
N THR A 99 1.25 -1.75 11.54
CA THR A 99 2.18 -0.64 11.26
C THR A 99 2.77 -0.82 9.87
N VAL A 100 2.49 0.11 8.96
CA VAL A 100 3.09 0.16 7.62
C VAL A 100 4.36 0.98 7.70
N HIS A 101 5.48 0.40 7.28
CA HIS A 101 6.79 1.06 7.27
C HIS A 101 7.20 1.53 5.88
N ARG A 102 6.76 0.81 4.84
CA ARG A 102 7.07 1.11 3.45
C ARG A 102 5.81 0.95 2.62
N LEU A 103 5.67 1.84 1.64
CA LEU A 103 4.69 1.77 0.59
C LEU A 103 5.38 2.18 -0.72
N GLU A 104 5.25 1.38 -1.76
CA GLU A 104 5.87 1.61 -3.05
C GLU A 104 4.93 1.19 -4.18
N LEU A 105 4.85 2.01 -5.23
CA LEU A 105 4.26 1.63 -6.51
C LEU A 105 5.37 1.32 -7.50
N SER A 106 5.24 0.19 -8.18
CA SER A 106 6.14 -0.26 -9.23
C SER A 106 5.32 -0.62 -10.46
N PHE A 107 5.91 -0.43 -11.64
CA PHE A 107 5.31 -0.83 -12.90
C PHE A 107 6.19 -1.88 -13.55
N GLU A 108 5.57 -2.97 -13.99
CA GLU A 108 6.25 -4.13 -14.55
C GLU A 108 5.60 -4.51 -15.89
N LYS A 109 6.37 -5.17 -16.76
CA LYS A 109 5.98 -5.58 -18.11
C LYS A 109 5.96 -7.10 -18.25
#